data_AF-A0A8J8EV24-F1
#
_entry.id   AF-A0A8J8EV24-F1
#
_cell.length_a   1.000
_cell.length_b   1.000
_cell.length_c   1.000
_cell.angle_alpha   90.00
_cell.angle_beta   90.00
_cell.angle_gamma   90.00
#
_symmetry.space_group_name_H-M   'P 1'
#
loop_
_entity.id
_entity.type
_entity.pdbx_description
1 polymer ?
#
loop_
_entity_poly.entity_id
_entity_poly.type
_entity_poly.pdbx_seq_one_letter_code
_entity_poly.pdbx_strand_id
1 'polypeptide(L)'
;MDAKEIVKILDEKGEVSLETWKAVSVKKNKDGTVDILYKNLHVGTDDDPVFLWIYANIVEEDWEVRVLERITFKREDLAWILRYVAKKKGEGL
;
A
#
# COMPACT_ATOMS: atom_id res chain seq x y z
N MET A 1 3.90 6.45 16.66
CA MET A 1 2.99 5.32 16.34
C MET A 1 3.76 4.12 15.84
N ASP A 2 3.37 2.90 16.18
CA ASP A 2 3.92 1.65 15.62
C ASP A 2 3.15 1.17 14.36
N ALA A 3 3.62 0.09 13.72
CA ALA A 3 3.00 -0.43 12.51
C ALA A 3 1.60 -1.05 12.74
N LYS A 4 1.36 -1.66 13.90
CA LYS A 4 0.06 -2.28 14.23
C LYS A 4 -0.98 -1.19 14.50
N GLU A 5 -0.59 -0.13 15.19
CA GLU A 5 -1.43 1.04 15.45
C GLU A 5 -1.89 1.71 14.16
N ILE A 6 -0.96 1.93 13.22
CA ILE A 6 -1.27 2.53 11.91
C ILE A 6 -2.32 1.70 11.16
N VAL A 7 -2.11 0.38 11.09
CA VAL A 7 -3.04 -0.53 10.39
C VAL A 7 -4.41 -0.55 11.07
N LYS A 8 -4.44 -0.54 12.41
CA LYS A 8 -5.67 -0.51 13.18
C LYS A 8 -6.46 0.79 12.97
N ILE A 9 -5.78 1.94 12.97
CA ILE A 9 -6.42 3.25 12.72
C ILE A 9 -7.06 3.30 11.34
N LEU A 10 -6.38 2.76 10.32
CA LEU A 10 -6.94 2.70 8.97
C LEU A 10 -8.18 1.79 8.88
N ASP A 11 -8.19 0.68 9.63
CA ASP A 11 -9.35 -0.20 9.74
C ASP A 11 -10.53 0.47 10.46
N GLU A 12 -10.27 1.10 11.61
CA GLU A 12 -11.28 1.83 12.40
C GLU A 12 -11.87 3.02 11.63
N LYS A 13 -11.08 3.68 10.77
CA LYS A 13 -11.55 4.75 9.88
C LYS A 13 -12.32 4.23 8.66
N GLY A 14 -12.31 2.92 8.39
CA GLY A 14 -12.91 2.32 7.21
C GLY A 14 -12.14 2.59 5.90
N GLU A 15 -10.88 3.03 5.99
CA GLU A 15 -9.98 3.21 4.84
C GLU A 15 -9.56 1.87 4.22
N VAL A 16 -9.50 0.85 5.06
CA VAL A 16 -9.28 -0.55 4.71
C VAL A 16 -10.15 -1.42 5.62
N SER A 17 -10.47 -2.66 5.21
CA SER A 17 -11.12 -3.64 6.08
C SER A 17 -10.18 -4.82 6.27
N LEU A 18 -9.81 -5.13 7.52
CA LEU A 18 -8.95 -6.27 7.85
C LEU A 18 -9.64 -7.63 7.65
N GLU A 19 -10.97 -7.64 7.48
CA GLU A 19 -11.71 -8.83 7.06
C GLU A 19 -11.47 -9.17 5.58
N THR A 20 -11.08 -8.17 4.77
CA THR A 20 -10.82 -8.32 3.33
C THR A 20 -9.32 -8.29 3.00
N TRP A 21 -8.54 -7.53 3.75
CA TRP A 21 -7.16 -7.18 3.42
C TRP A 21 -6.22 -7.51 4.57
N LYS A 22 -5.23 -8.36 4.32
CA LYS A 22 -4.18 -8.70 5.28
C LYS A 22 -2.96 -7.82 5.05
N ALA A 23 -2.56 -7.03 6.05
CA ALA A 23 -1.31 -6.30 6.01
C ALA A 23 -0.11 -7.28 5.91
N VAL A 24 0.72 -7.11 4.89
CA VAL A 24 1.91 -7.95 4.64
C VAL A 24 3.22 -7.18 4.78
N SER A 25 3.20 -5.86 4.61
CA SER A 25 4.36 -5.01 4.83
C SER A 25 3.93 -3.62 5.25
N VAL A 26 4.66 -3.03 6.20
CA VAL A 26 4.52 -1.63 6.62
C VAL A 26 5.91 -1.03 6.62
N LYS A 27 6.11 0.04 5.85
CA LYS A 27 7.38 0.75 5.76
C LYS A 27 7.14 2.22 6.07
N LYS A 28 7.76 2.69 7.15
CA LYS A 28 7.77 4.12 7.47
C LYS A 28 8.88 4.82 6.70
N ASN A 29 8.55 5.97 6.15
CA ASN A 29 9.49 6.83 5.44
C ASN A 29 10.04 7.90 6.39
N LYS A 30 11.10 8.60 5.94
CA LYS A 30 11.79 9.63 6.75
C LYS A 30 11.04 10.97 6.80
N ASP A 31 10.04 11.14 5.95
CA ASP A 31 9.28 12.38 5.75
C ASP A 31 7.95 12.41 6.51
N GLY A 32 7.73 11.47 7.44
CA GLY A 32 6.48 11.36 8.20
C GLY A 32 5.40 10.53 7.51
N THR A 33 5.69 9.92 6.36
CA THR A 33 4.73 9.06 5.65
C THR A 33 4.96 7.57 5.88
N VAL A 34 3.98 6.76 5.48
CA VAL A 34 4.02 5.31 5.57
C VAL A 34 3.45 4.66 4.31
N ASP A 35 4.17 3.66 3.83
CA ASP A 35 3.74 2.72 2.80
C ASP A 35 3.21 1.45 3.46
N ILE A 36 2.01 1.04 3.09
CA ILE A 36 1.39 -0.18 3.61
C ILE A 36 0.96 -1.04 2.45
N LEU A 37 1.41 -2.28 2.44
CA LEU A 37 1.00 -3.28 1.47
C LEU A 37 0.08 -4.29 2.14
N TYR A 38 -1.08 -4.49 1.54
CA TYR A 38 -2.05 -5.50 1.93
C TYR A 38 -2.22 -6.53 0.81
N LYS A 39 -2.41 -7.80 1.16
CA LYS A 39 -2.86 -8.88 0.26
C LYS A 39 -4.36 -9.11 0.47
N ASN A 40 -5.13 -9.21 -0.60
CA ASN A 40 -6.55 -9.55 -0.51
C ASN A 40 -6.73 -11.00 -0.02
N LEU A 41 -7.69 -11.23 0.86
CA LEU A 41 -8.00 -12.55 1.43
C LEU A 41 -8.98 -13.37 0.59
N HIS A 42 -9.79 -12.71 -0.25
CA HIS A 42 -10.91 -13.32 -0.97
C HIS A 42 -10.71 -13.35 -2.49
N VAL A 43 -9.80 -12.52 -3.01
CA VAL A 43 -9.57 -12.33 -4.44
C VAL A 43 -8.09 -12.49 -4.78
N GLY A 44 -7.82 -13.13 -5.92
CA GLY A 44 -6.47 -13.50 -6.36
C GLY A 44 -6.11 -14.91 -5.93
N THR A 45 -5.04 -15.43 -6.51
CA THR A 45 -4.46 -16.74 -6.15
C THR A 45 -3.12 -16.54 -5.46
N ASP A 46 -2.48 -17.62 -5.02
CA ASP A 46 -1.12 -17.51 -4.48
C ASP A 46 -0.09 -17.17 -5.56
N ASP A 47 -0.31 -17.61 -6.80
CA ASP A 47 0.55 -17.30 -7.95
C ASP A 47 0.28 -15.91 -8.56
N ASP A 48 -0.97 -15.44 -8.49
CA ASP A 48 -1.41 -14.11 -8.93
C ASP A 48 -2.25 -13.41 -7.84
N PRO A 49 -1.61 -12.94 -6.76
CA PRO A 49 -2.29 -12.26 -5.67
C PRO A 49 -2.71 -10.85 -6.05
N VAL A 50 -3.84 -10.41 -5.49
CA VAL A 50 -4.28 -9.01 -5.56
C VAL A 50 -3.75 -8.26 -4.33
N PHE A 51 -3.06 -7.17 -4.57
CA PHE A 51 -2.55 -6.29 -3.53
C PHE A 51 -3.28 -4.96 -3.51
N LEU A 52 -3.33 -4.37 -2.32
CA LEU A 52 -3.67 -2.96 -2.09
C LEU A 52 -2.45 -2.31 -1.44
N TRP A 53 -1.94 -1.27 -2.09
CA TRP A 53 -0.95 -0.39 -1.49
C TRP A 53 -1.62 0.91 -1.06
N ILE A 54 -1.37 1.32 0.18
CA ILE A 54 -1.80 2.60 0.74
C ILE A 54 -0.57 3.40 1.09
N TYR A 55 -0.53 4.63 0.59
CA TYR A 55 0.41 5.65 1.02
C TYR A 55 -0.32 6.64 1.92
N ALA A 56 0.19 6.87 3.12
CA ALA A 56 -0.48 7.69 4.11
C ALA A 56 0.50 8.59 4.87
N ASN A 57 0.00 9.75 5.32
CA ASN A 57 0.72 10.64 6.22
C ASN A 57 0.43 10.28 7.69
N ILE A 58 1.47 10.28 8.53
CA ILE A 58 1.33 10.14 9.98
C ILE A 58 1.32 11.54 10.60
N VAL A 59 0.22 11.88 11.27
CA VAL A 59 0.09 13.13 12.02
C VAL A 59 0.25 12.80 13.50
N GLU A 60 1.48 12.91 14.02
CA GLU A 60 1.79 12.47 15.39
C GLU A 60 1.06 13.31 16.47
N GLU A 61 0.84 14.60 16.23
CA GLU A 61 0.16 15.52 17.17
C GLU A 61 -1.31 15.15 17.41
N ASP A 62 -2.01 14.75 16.35
CA ASP A 62 -3.44 14.38 16.40
C ASP A 62 -3.66 12.87 16.55
N TRP A 63 -2.57 12.10 16.68
CA TRP A 63 -2.58 10.64 16.67
C TRP A 63 -3.39 10.07 15.48
N GLU A 64 -3.17 10.63 14.29
CA GLU A 64 -3.98 10.35 13.10
C GLU A 64 -3.14 9.79 11.94
N VAL A 65 -3.76 8.95 11.12
CA VAL A 65 -3.23 8.49 9.84
C VAL A 65 -4.15 8.97 8.71
N ARG A 66 -3.60 9.72 7.75
CA ARG A 66 -4.36 10.28 6.60
C ARG A 66 -3.92 9.62 5.31
N VAL A 67 -4.83 8.95 4.62
CA VAL A 67 -4.56 8.35 3.31
C VAL A 67 -4.29 9.46 2.30
N LEU A 68 -3.14 9.37 1.63
CA LEU A 68 -2.77 10.25 0.53
C LEU A 68 -3.10 9.59 -0.80
N GLU A 69 -2.74 8.31 -0.96
CA GLU A 69 -3.01 7.54 -2.17
C GLU A 69 -3.33 6.08 -1.85
N ARG A 70 -4.07 5.44 -2.77
CA ARG A 70 -4.33 4.00 -2.75
C ARG A 70 -4.31 3.44 -4.17
N ILE A 71 -3.68 2.28 -4.32
CA ILE A 71 -3.62 1.57 -5.60
C ILE A 71 -3.85 0.08 -5.34
N THR A 72 -4.81 -0.49 -6.05
CA THR A 72 -5.01 -1.95 -6.13
C THR A 72 -4.32 -2.44 -7.39
N PHE A 73 -3.55 -3.52 -7.29
CA PHE A 73 -2.81 -4.08 -8.42
C PHE A 73 -2.58 -5.59 -8.27
N LYS A 74 -2.35 -6.24 -9.41
CA LYS A 74 -1.81 -7.59 -9.51
C LYS A 74 -0.33 -7.55 -9.84
N ARG A 75 0.33 -8.71 -9.70
CA ARG A 75 1.75 -8.84 -10.07
C ARG A 75 1.99 -8.52 -11.55
N GLU A 76 1.06 -8.86 -12.43
CA GLU A 76 1.17 -8.58 -13.86
C GLU A 76 1.16 -7.07 -14.17
N ASP A 77 0.37 -6.28 -13.43
CA ASP A 77 0.31 -4.83 -13.58
C ASP A 77 1.68 -4.20 -13.27
N LEU A 78 2.34 -4.67 -12.20
CA LEU A 78 3.71 -4.23 -11.88
C LEU A 78 4.70 -4.62 -12.97
N ALA A 79 4.61 -5.84 -13.51
CA ALA A 79 5.50 -6.27 -14.59
C ALA A 79 5.31 -5.40 -15.84
N TRP A 80 4.09 -5.00 -16.16
CA TRP A 80 3.79 -4.08 -17.25
C TRP A 80 4.34 -2.67 -17.00
N ILE A 81 4.11 -2.10 -15.81
CA ILE A 81 4.66 -0.78 -15.42
C ILE A 81 6.18 -0.80 -15.48
N LEU A 82 6.82 -1.81 -14.90
CA LEU A 82 8.28 -1.92 -14.88
C LEU A 82 8.87 -2.03 -16.29
N ARG A 83 8.22 -2.74 -17.22
CA ARG A 83 8.65 -2.77 -18.63
C ARG A 83 8.62 -1.37 -19.26
N TYR A 84 7.63 -0.55 -18.93
CA TYR A 84 7.50 0.79 -19.48
C TYR A 84 8.46 1.80 -18.83
N VAL A 85 8.59 1.76 -17.50
CA VAL A 85 9.50 2.64 -16.74
C VAL A 85 10.97 2.28 -16.98
N ALA A 86 11.30 0.98 -17.05
CA ALA A 86 12.67 0.55 -17.34
C ALA A 86 13.11 0.92 -18.76
N LYS A 87 12.21 0.87 -19.75
CA LYS A 87 12.50 1.37 -21.11
C LYS A 87 12.86 2.86 -21.12
N LYS A 88 12.19 3.69 -20.31
CA LYS A 88 12.51 5.12 -20.18
C LYS A 88 13.87 5.42 -19.53
N LYS A 89 14.54 4.46 -18.89
CA LYS A 89 15.90 4.65 -18.37
C LYS A 89 16.99 4.55 -19.45
N GLY A 90 16.65 4.10 -20.66
CA GLY A 90 17.57 3.99 -21.79
C GLY A 90 17.21 4.84 -23.00
N GLU A 91 15.94 5.24 -23.16
CA GLU A 91 15.49 6.06 -24.27
C GLU A 91 14.56 7.14 -23.72
N GLY A 92 15.00 8.40 -23.85
CA GLY A 92 14.18 9.57 -23.54
C GLY A 92 12.93 9.61 -24.42
N LEU A 93 11.88 10.26 -23.91
CA LEU A 93 10.75 10.70 -24.74
C LEU A 93 11.21 11.72 -25.77
#